data_AF-A0A836AD63-F1
#
_entry.id   AF-A0A836AD63-F1
#
_cell.length_a   1.000
_cell.length_b   1.000
_cell.length_c   1.000
_cell.angle_alpha   90.00
_cell.angle_beta   90.00
_cell.angle_gamma   90.00
#
_symmetry.space_group_name_H-M   'P 1'
#
loop_
_entity.id
_entity.type
_entity.pdbx_description
1 polymer ?
#
loop_
_entity_poly.entity_id
_entity_poly.type
_entity_poly.pdbx_seq_one_letter_code
_entity_poly.pdbx_strand_id
1 'polypeptide(L)'
;MAFLLSLLMALVLVSYGLGGSLGCYLSENHMLNAQENLRLLARMNRLSPYSCLQDRKDFGLPRKMVEGDQLQEAQAISVLHEMLQQSFNLFHTERSSAAWDTTLLSSSALDSISSWTTWMPAWVR
;
A
#
# COMPACT_ATOMS: atom_id res chain seq x y z
N MET A 1 20.07 47.00 3.49
CA MET A 1 20.09 45.82 4.40
C MET A 1 18.69 45.29 4.68
N ALA A 2 17.73 46.11 5.13
CA ALA A 2 16.36 45.65 5.46
C ALA A 2 15.51 45.17 4.26
N PHE A 3 15.71 45.77 3.08
CA PHE A 3 14.95 45.43 1.86
C PHE A 3 15.22 43.99 1.38
N LEU A 4 16.47 43.54 1.49
CA LEU A 4 16.88 42.17 1.13
C LEU A 4 16.28 41.14 2.08
N LEU A 5 16.24 41.44 3.38
CA LEU A 5 15.63 40.57 4.39
C LEU A 5 14.12 40.43 4.16
N SER A 6 13.44 41.53 3.82
CA SER A 6 12.01 41.51 3.51
C SER A 6 11.71 40.69 2.24
N LEU A 7 12.60 40.77 1.24
CA LEU A 7 12.48 40.00 -0.01
C LEU A 7 12.68 38.51 0.23
N LEU A 8 13.65 38.13 1.07
CA LEU A 8 13.90 36.74 1.46
C LEU A 8 12.71 36.13 2.20
N MET A 9 12.12 36.86 3.15
CA MET A 9 10.94 36.40 3.88
C MET A 9 9.72 36.22 2.97
N ALA A 10 9.52 37.14 2.01
CA ALA A 10 8.47 37.00 1.00
C ALA A 10 8.72 35.78 0.10
N LEU A 11 9.96 35.51 -0.31
CA LEU A 11 10.30 34.35 -1.12
C LEU A 11 10.04 33.03 -0.38
N VAL A 12 10.37 32.98 0.92
CA VAL A 12 10.08 31.84 1.81
C VAL A 12 8.57 31.66 1.92
N LEU A 13 7.80 32.70 2.22
CA LEU A 13 6.33 32.59 2.30
C LEU A 13 5.69 32.12 0.99
N VAL A 14 6.22 32.56 -0.16
CA VAL A 14 5.76 32.15 -1.49
C VAL A 14 6.13 30.70 -1.79
N SER A 15 7.33 30.24 -1.42
CA SER A 15 7.74 28.84 -1.64
C SER A 15 6.96 27.87 -0.74
N TYR A 16 6.60 28.28 0.48
CA TYR A 16 5.69 27.52 1.34
C TYR A 16 4.23 27.55 0.86
N GLY A 17 3.80 28.62 0.19
CA GLY A 17 2.43 28.77 -0.34
C GLY A 17 2.19 28.14 -1.71
N LEU A 18 3.23 28.01 -2.55
CA LEU A 18 3.17 27.32 -3.85
C LEU A 18 3.45 25.82 -3.74
N GLY A 19 4.04 25.37 -2.64
CA GLY A 19 4.09 23.97 -2.24
C GLY A 19 2.72 23.52 -1.75
N GLY A 20 1.74 23.47 -2.66
CA GLY A 20 0.47 22.81 -2.40
C GLY A 20 0.73 21.46 -1.77
N SER A 21 0.00 21.16 -0.69
CA SER A 21 0.09 19.92 0.08
C SER A 21 0.49 18.77 -0.84
N LEU A 22 1.67 18.19 -0.60
CA LEU A 22 2.10 16.93 -1.18
C LEU A 22 1.21 15.80 -0.62
N GLY A 23 -0.11 15.95 -0.75
CA GLY A 23 -1.05 14.88 -0.53
C GLY A 23 -0.71 13.80 -1.55
N CYS A 24 -0.42 12.61 -1.06
CA CYS A 24 -0.25 11.43 -1.87
C CYS A 24 -1.58 11.13 -2.56
N TYR A 25 -1.75 11.66 -3.77
CA TYR A 25 -2.71 11.09 -4.70
C TYR A 25 -2.17 9.72 -5.10
N LEU A 26 -2.71 8.65 -4.49
CA LEU A 26 -2.54 7.30 -5.01
C LEU A 26 -2.99 7.31 -6.47
N SER A 27 -2.02 7.19 -7.38
CA SER A 27 -2.25 7.16 -8.82
C SER A 27 -3.28 6.10 -9.18
N GLU A 28 -4.16 6.39 -10.15
CA GLU A 28 -5.22 5.51 -10.64
C GLU A 28 -4.71 4.09 -10.98
N ASN A 29 -3.47 4.00 -11.48
CA ASN A 29 -2.79 2.75 -11.77
C ASN A 29 -2.61 1.85 -10.53
N HIS A 30 -2.40 2.43 -9.35
CA HIS A 30 -2.26 1.67 -8.11
C HIS A 30 -3.57 1.00 -7.70
N MET A 31 -4.70 1.67 -7.91
CA MET A 31 -6.04 1.12 -7.62
C MET A 31 -6.39 -0.02 -8.60
N LEU A 32 -6.05 0.13 -9.88
CA LEU A 32 -6.22 -0.92 -10.89
C LEU A 32 -5.41 -2.17 -10.53
N ASN A 33 -4.16 -1.99 -10.12
CA ASN A 33 -3.30 -3.09 -9.68
C ASN A 33 -3.86 -3.80 -8.44
N ALA A 34 -4.34 -3.04 -7.45
CA ALA A 34 -4.96 -3.63 -6.26
C ALA A 34 -6.21 -4.46 -6.62
N GLN A 35 -7.03 -3.97 -7.55
CA GLN A 35 -8.21 -4.69 -8.02
C GLN A 35 -7.84 -5.99 -8.73
N GLU A 36 -6.82 -5.96 -9.58
CA GLU A 36 -6.37 -7.16 -10.30
C GLU A 36 -5.79 -8.22 -9.34
N ASN A 37 -5.07 -7.79 -8.31
CA ASN A 37 -4.55 -8.70 -7.27
C ASN A 37 -5.68 -9.40 -6.53
N LEU A 38 -6.74 -8.67 -6.19
CA LEU A 38 -7.93 -9.24 -5.54
C LEU A 38 -8.65 -10.23 -6.46
N ARG A 39 -8.73 -9.97 -7.77
CA ARG A 39 -9.28 -10.92 -8.75
C ARG A 39 -8.44 -12.20 -8.82
N LEU A 40 -7.13 -12.07 -8.83
CA LEU A 40 -6.21 -13.21 -8.89
C LEU A 40 -6.30 -14.04 -7.62
N LEU A 41 -6.32 -13.41 -6.44
CA LEU A 41 -6.60 -14.06 -5.16
C LEU A 41 -7.93 -14.83 -5.17
N ALA A 42 -8.99 -14.22 -5.71
CA ALA A 42 -10.29 -14.87 -5.83
C ALA A 42 -10.23 -16.12 -6.74
N ARG A 43 -9.48 -16.05 -7.85
CA ARG A 43 -9.30 -17.16 -8.80
C ARG A 43 -8.47 -18.31 -8.22
N MET A 44 -7.57 -18.01 -7.29
CA MET A 44 -6.73 -19.01 -6.63
C MET A 44 -7.47 -19.83 -5.57
N ASN A 45 -8.73 -19.50 -5.23
CA ASN A 45 -9.54 -20.30 -4.31
C ASN A 45 -9.83 -21.68 -4.91
N ARG A 46 -9.11 -22.70 -4.41
CA ARG A 46 -9.28 -24.10 -4.80
C ARG A 46 -10.48 -24.77 -4.12
N LEU A 47 -10.86 -24.28 -2.93
CA LEU A 47 -11.90 -24.86 -2.09
C LEU A 47 -13.04 -23.85 -1.88
N SER A 48 -14.25 -24.37 -1.72
CA SER A 48 -15.39 -23.55 -1.31
C SER A 48 -15.18 -23.04 0.12
N PRO A 49 -15.39 -21.74 0.42
CA PRO A 49 -15.32 -21.24 1.79
C PRO A 49 -16.28 -21.94 2.76
N TYR A 50 -17.30 -22.63 2.26
CA TYR A 50 -18.24 -23.42 3.06
C TYR A 50 -17.67 -24.77 3.51
N SER A 51 -16.73 -25.37 2.76
CA SER A 51 -16.14 -26.64 3.19
C SER A 51 -15.15 -26.46 4.35
N CYS A 52 -14.57 -25.27 4.50
CA CYS A 52 -13.58 -24.95 5.53
C CYS A 52 -14.20 -24.22 6.75
N LEU A 53 -15.50 -24.43 7.03
CA LEU A 53 -16.22 -23.72 8.10
C LEU A 53 -15.59 -23.93 9.48
N GLN A 54 -15.12 -25.15 9.76
CA GLN A 54 -14.52 -25.51 11.05
C GLN A 54 -13.14 -24.88 11.24
N ASP A 55 -12.44 -24.56 10.15
CA ASP A 55 -11.11 -23.97 10.15
C ASP A 55 -11.14 -22.43 10.19
N ARG A 56 -12.33 -21.82 10.23
CA ARG A 56 -12.46 -20.35 10.26
C ARG A 56 -11.92 -19.80 11.56
N LYS A 57 -11.09 -18.77 11.42
CA LYS A 57 -10.55 -18.00 12.53
C LYS A 57 -10.78 -16.52 12.29
N ASP A 58 -11.25 -15.83 13.33
CA ASP A 58 -11.18 -14.37 13.34
C ASP A 58 -9.74 -13.96 13.65
N PHE A 59 -9.11 -13.27 12.69
CA PHE A 59 -7.75 -12.75 12.81
C PHE A 59 -7.72 -11.40 13.53
N GLY A 60 -8.86 -10.77 13.82
CA GLY A 60 -8.93 -9.53 14.59
C GLY A 60 -8.33 -8.33 13.87
N LEU A 61 -8.66 -8.14 12.58
CA LEU A 61 -8.12 -7.02 11.79
C LEU A 61 -8.42 -5.67 12.48
N PRO A 62 -7.41 -4.82 12.76
CA PRO A 62 -7.61 -3.56 13.45
C PRO A 62 -8.30 -2.53 12.54
N ARG A 63 -9.64 -2.64 12.43
CA ARG A 63 -10.47 -1.82 11.53
C ARG A 63 -10.28 -0.33 11.70
N LYS A 64 -10.08 0.15 12.92
CA LYS A 64 -9.80 1.57 13.23
C LYS A 64 -8.61 2.14 12.46
N MET A 65 -7.63 1.30 12.09
CA MET A 65 -6.46 1.71 11.33
C MET A 65 -6.68 1.61 9.80
N VAL A 66 -7.65 0.82 9.35
CA VAL A 66 -7.89 0.55 7.92
C VAL A 66 -9.03 1.40 7.37
N GLU A 67 -10.06 1.67 8.16
CA GLU A 67 -11.25 2.44 7.76
C GLU A 67 -10.97 3.95 7.65
N GLY A 68 -9.80 4.42 8.09
CA GLY A 68 -9.31 5.78 7.79
C GLY A 68 -9.96 6.91 8.59
N ASP A 69 -11.10 6.68 9.24
CA ASP A 69 -11.88 7.71 9.96
C ASP A 69 -11.12 8.47 11.07
N GLN A 70 -9.97 7.95 11.55
CA GLN A 70 -9.17 8.57 12.61
C GLN A 70 -7.67 8.70 12.28
N LEU A 71 -7.24 8.31 11.08
CA LEU A 71 -5.83 8.14 10.77
C LEU A 71 -5.31 9.29 9.89
N GLN A 72 -4.21 9.92 10.29
CA GLN A 72 -3.53 10.89 9.43
C GLN A 72 -2.99 10.19 8.18
N GLU A 73 -3.00 10.86 7.03
CA GLU A 73 -2.60 10.31 5.73
C GLU A 73 -1.26 9.56 5.76
N ALA A 74 -0.23 10.15 6.38
CA ALA A 74 1.09 9.54 6.53
C ALA A 74 1.05 8.22 7.33
N GLN A 75 0.18 8.14 8.34
CA GLN A 75 0.00 6.95 9.15
C GLN A 75 -0.79 5.87 8.39
N ALA A 76 -1.77 6.25 7.55
CA ALA A 76 -2.49 5.32 6.66
C ALA A 76 -1.56 4.69 5.63
N ILE A 77 -0.65 5.48 5.05
CA ILE A 77 0.38 4.98 4.13
C ILE A 77 1.31 3.99 4.84
N SER A 78 1.73 4.30 6.06
CA SER A 78 2.59 3.42 6.86
C SER A 78 1.91 2.09 7.19
N VAL A 79 0.64 2.12 7.58
CA VAL A 79 -0.18 0.92 7.84
C VAL A 79 -0.34 0.10 6.56
N LEU A 80 -0.68 0.74 5.45
CA LEU A 80 -0.82 0.07 4.15
C LEU A 80 0.49 -0.60 3.72
N HIS A 81 1.61 0.09 3.87
CA HIS A 81 2.94 -0.46 3.56
C HIS A 81 3.23 -1.72 4.37
N GLU A 82 3.01 -1.67 5.69
CA GLU A 82 3.22 -2.84 6.55
C GLU A 82 2.30 -4.01 6.17
N MET A 83 1.03 -3.74 5.88
CA MET A 83 0.08 -4.77 5.44
C MET A 83 0.50 -5.44 4.12
N LEU A 84 0.97 -4.64 3.15
CA LEU A 84 1.46 -5.15 1.87
C LEU A 84 2.73 -5.98 2.04
N GLN A 85 3.67 -5.50 2.86
CA GLN A 85 4.92 -6.20 3.14
C GLN A 85 4.67 -7.57 3.80
N GLN A 86 3.81 -7.60 4.82
CA GLN A 86 3.48 -8.85 5.50
C GLN A 86 2.72 -9.82 4.59
N SER A 87 1.83 -9.30 3.73
CA SER A 87 1.14 -10.12 2.72
C SER A 87 2.13 -10.74 1.73
N PHE A 88 3.06 -9.95 1.21
CA PHE A 88 4.09 -10.43 0.30
C PHE A 88 4.92 -11.55 0.93
N ASN A 89 5.39 -11.34 2.17
CA ASN A 89 6.15 -12.34 2.91
C ASN A 89 5.37 -13.65 3.07
N LEU A 90 4.07 -13.56 3.42
CA LEU A 90 3.21 -14.73 3.60
C LEU A 90 3.11 -15.54 2.30
N PHE A 91 2.85 -14.89 1.16
CA PHE A 91 2.68 -15.57 -0.12
C PHE A 91 3.97 -16.20 -0.65
N HIS A 92 5.14 -15.65 -0.32
CA HIS A 92 6.44 -16.16 -0.76
C HIS A 92 7.04 -17.26 0.13
N THR A 93 6.42 -17.58 1.27
CA THR A 93 6.87 -18.74 2.04
C THR A 93 6.73 -20.03 1.22
N GLU A 94 7.70 -20.93 1.30
CA GLU A 94 7.70 -22.20 0.53
C GLU A 94 6.41 -23.01 0.69
N ARG A 95 5.85 -23.02 1.91
CA ARG A 95 4.59 -23.72 2.18
C ARG A 95 3.39 -23.05 1.53
N SER A 96 3.34 -21.72 1.54
CA SER A 96 2.26 -20.97 0.90
C SER A 96 2.37 -21.12 -0.61
N SER A 97 3.53 -20.86 -1.21
CA SER A 97 3.71 -20.92 -2.65
C SER A 97 3.40 -22.29 -3.24
N ALA A 98 3.70 -23.38 -2.52
CA ALA A 98 3.32 -24.74 -2.90
C ALA A 98 1.80 -25.02 -2.83
N ALA A 99 1.08 -24.33 -1.93
CA ALA A 99 -0.36 -24.48 -1.76
C ALA A 99 -1.18 -23.76 -2.84
N TRP A 100 -0.57 -22.83 -3.57
CA TRP A 100 -1.21 -22.02 -4.60
C TRP A 100 -0.79 -22.44 -6.02
N ASP A 101 -1.45 -21.89 -7.03
CA ASP A 101 -1.02 -22.07 -8.43
C ASP A 101 0.15 -21.12 -8.71
N THR A 102 1.35 -21.68 -8.85
CA THR A 102 2.60 -20.92 -9.03
C THR A 102 2.59 -20.10 -10.31
N THR A 103 1.84 -20.51 -11.33
CA THR A 103 1.68 -19.75 -12.57
C THR A 103 0.86 -18.49 -12.35
N LEU A 104 -0.18 -18.59 -11.52
CA LEU A 104 -0.97 -17.43 -11.12
C LEU A 104 -0.16 -16.53 -10.19
N LEU A 105 0.55 -17.08 -9.20
CA LEU A 105 1.45 -16.29 -8.32
C LEU A 105 2.53 -15.52 -9.08
N SER A 106 3.14 -16.14 -10.10
CA SER A 106 4.17 -15.46 -10.91
C SER A 106 3.57 -14.46 -11.89
N SER A 107 2.32 -14.66 -12.34
CA SER A 107 1.62 -13.70 -13.20
C SER A 107 1.03 -12.52 -12.42
N SER A 108 0.70 -12.73 -11.13
CA SER A 108 -0.03 -11.81 -10.29
C SER A 108 0.91 -11.01 -9.40
N ALA A 109 1.33 -9.83 -9.84
CA ALA A 109 1.71 -8.66 -9.04
C ALA A 109 2.66 -8.76 -7.83
N LEU A 110 3.21 -9.92 -7.52
CA LEU A 110 4.33 -10.06 -6.58
C LEU A 110 5.61 -9.48 -7.21
N ASP A 111 5.75 -9.60 -8.54
CA ASP A 111 6.73 -8.81 -9.30
C ASP A 111 6.40 -7.31 -9.31
N SER A 112 5.12 -6.91 -9.29
CA SER A 112 4.75 -5.50 -9.16
C SER A 112 5.06 -4.95 -7.76
N ILE A 113 4.93 -5.72 -6.66
CA ILE A 113 5.31 -5.25 -5.31
C ILE A 113 6.80 -4.88 -5.22
N SER A 114 7.67 -5.55 -5.98
CA SER A 114 9.08 -5.14 -6.13
C SER A 114 9.23 -3.74 -6.76
N SER A 115 8.30 -3.32 -7.61
CA SER A 115 8.22 -1.94 -8.12
C SER A 115 7.91 -0.96 -6.98
N TRP A 116 6.98 -1.26 -6.06
CA TRP A 116 6.64 -0.34 -4.97
C TRP A 116 7.81 -0.07 -4.01
N THR A 117 8.61 -1.09 -3.69
CA THR A 117 9.84 -0.92 -2.89
C THR A 117 10.92 -0.11 -3.59
N THR A 118 10.88 -0.04 -4.93
CA THR A 118 11.89 0.68 -5.74
C THR A 118 11.56 2.18 -5.87
N TRP A 119 10.28 2.58 -5.76
CA TRP A 119 9.85 3.97 -5.93
C TRP A 119 9.56 4.71 -4.61
N MET A 120 9.34 3.99 -3.51
CA MET A 120 9.09 4.59 -2.18
C MET A 120 10.29 5.26 -1.46
N PRO A 121 11.58 4.96 -1.74
CA PRO A 121 12.69 5.66 -1.07
C PRO A 121 12.74 7.16 -1.37
N ALA A 122 12.08 7.63 -2.44
CA ALA A 122 12.04 9.03 -2.83
C ALA A 122 10.99 9.87 -2.09
N TRP A 123 10.09 9.26 -1.30
CA TRP A 123 8.95 9.94 -0.66
C TRP A 123 9.06 10.03 0.87
N VAL A 124 10.10 9.43 1.48
CA VAL A 124 10.36 9.47 2.93
C VAL A 124 11.53 10.42 3.27
N ARG A 125 11.94 11.29 2.34
CA ARG A 125 12.86 12.39 2.64
C ARG A 125 12.23 13.73 2.29
#